data_AF-A0A925BII0-F1
#
_entry.id   AF-A0A925BII0-F1
#
_cell.length_a   1.000
_cell.length_b   1.000
_cell.length_c   1.000
_cell.angle_alpha   90.00
_cell.angle_beta   90.00
_cell.angle_gamma   90.00
#
_symmetry.space_group_name_H-M   'P 1'
#
loop_
_entity.id
_entity.type
_entity.pdbx_description
1 polymer ?
#
loop_
_entity_poly.entity_id
_entity_poly.type
_entity_poly.pdbx_seq_one_letter_code
_entity_poly.pdbx_strand_id
1 'polypeptide(L)'
;MAQLPEILDLVMMELRRRIDESWDADETMPSADALDSPLGHLVTAFGLCTRGNETHKRLTRLTIFAARRALPCWELYANNREPHQAIDAAQAWLLKGDEAYSLLELQKFSTPTAPSIHGAPLVGKQFTDTVLAGVAAAYAAELVMSADAITAAYGLSAADKAFDLSPIGKGRALYRQWLLDVAVPAAYAQRELTKEELGNPPAV
;
A
#
# COMPACT_ATOMS: atom_id res chain seq x y z
N MET A 1 -13.75 -17.84 -7.98
CA MET A 1 -12.95 -17.01 -7.06
C MET A 1 -12.27 -17.97 -6.08
N ALA A 2 -10.98 -17.78 -5.78
CA ALA A 2 -10.32 -18.59 -4.76
C ALA A 2 -11.00 -18.31 -3.41
N GLN A 3 -11.31 -19.36 -2.65
CA GLN A 3 -11.83 -19.21 -1.29
C GLN A 3 -10.71 -18.69 -0.40
N LEU A 4 -10.97 -17.61 0.36
CA LEU A 4 -10.03 -17.09 1.33
C LEU A 4 -9.95 -18.04 2.54
N PRO A 5 -8.83 -18.05 3.27
CA PRO A 5 -8.75 -18.75 4.55
C PRO A 5 -9.76 -18.15 5.53
N GLU A 6 -10.35 -19.00 6.36
CA GLU A 6 -11.33 -18.60 7.37
C GLU A 6 -10.84 -17.44 8.25
N ILE A 7 -9.56 -17.47 8.67
CA ILE A 7 -8.97 -16.40 9.48
C ILE A 7 -8.95 -15.05 8.76
N LEU A 8 -8.68 -15.05 7.45
CA LEU A 8 -8.66 -13.83 6.65
C LEU A 8 -10.08 -13.31 6.41
N ASP A 9 -11.03 -14.21 6.14
CA ASP A 9 -12.45 -13.85 6.04
C ASP A 9 -12.99 -13.22 7.32
N LEU A 10 -12.67 -13.81 8.48
CA LEU A 10 -13.08 -13.28 9.80
C LEU A 10 -12.50 -11.89 10.06
N VAL A 11 -11.21 -11.68 9.78
CA VAL A 11 -10.57 -10.37 9.94
C VAL A 11 -11.18 -9.34 8.98
N MET A 12 -11.42 -9.72 7.71
CA MET A 12 -12.10 -8.84 6.76
C MET A 12 -13.52 -8.47 7.18
N MET A 13 -14.28 -9.41 7.76
CA MET A 13 -15.61 -9.13 8.31
C MET A 13 -15.54 -8.12 9.47
N GLU A 14 -14.59 -8.27 10.37
CA GLU A 14 -14.40 -7.34 11.49
C GLU A 14 -13.97 -5.95 11.01
N LEU A 15 -13.08 -5.87 10.02
CA LEU A 15 -12.68 -4.61 9.40
C LEU A 15 -13.85 -3.89 8.73
N ARG A 16 -14.76 -4.63 8.06
CA ARG A 16 -15.99 -4.03 7.50
C ARG A 16 -16.87 -3.44 8.58
N ARG A 17 -16.98 -4.10 9.74
CA ARG A 17 -17.76 -3.61 10.88
C ARG A 17 -17.16 -2.32 11.46
N ARG A 18 -15.84 -2.15 11.34
CA ARG A 18 -15.06 -1.02 11.87
C ARG A 18 -14.55 -0.10 10.76
N ILE A 19 -15.26 -0.02 9.64
CA ILE A 19 -14.78 0.68 8.43
C ILE A 19 -14.60 2.20 8.63
N ASP A 20 -15.27 2.78 9.62
CA ASP A 20 -15.19 4.21 9.95
C ASP A 20 -14.15 4.53 11.05
N GLU A 21 -13.54 3.53 11.68
CA GLU A 21 -12.61 3.71 12.81
C GLU A 21 -11.16 4.00 12.39
N SER A 22 -10.28 4.42 13.31
CA SER A 22 -8.83 4.49 13.01
C SER A 22 -8.23 3.14 12.64
N TRP A 23 -7.54 3.09 11.51
CA TRP A 23 -6.73 1.95 11.05
C TRP A 23 -5.25 2.31 11.04
N ASP A 24 -4.87 3.40 11.71
CA ASP A 24 -3.52 3.95 11.61
C ASP A 24 -2.48 2.96 12.16
N ALA A 25 -1.44 2.77 11.37
CA ALA A 25 -0.20 2.09 11.75
C ALA A 25 0.96 2.85 11.11
N ASP A 26 1.96 3.25 11.88
CA ASP A 26 3.18 3.85 11.33
C ASP A 26 4.41 3.52 12.18
N GLU A 27 5.58 3.80 11.63
CA GLU A 27 6.89 3.48 12.23
C GLU A 27 7.16 4.16 13.57
N THR A 28 6.35 5.15 13.97
CA THR A 28 6.49 5.80 15.29
C THR A 28 5.83 4.99 16.40
N MET A 29 4.98 4.02 16.03
CA MET A 29 4.32 3.11 16.97
C MET A 29 5.24 1.94 17.36
N PRO A 30 5.20 1.46 18.61
CA PRO A 30 5.79 0.18 18.96
C PRO A 30 5.27 -0.94 18.06
N SER A 31 6.14 -1.86 17.64
CA SER A 31 5.75 -2.92 16.68
C SER A 31 4.57 -3.77 17.17
N ALA A 32 4.46 -4.00 18.49
CA ALA A 32 3.34 -4.71 19.08
C ALA A 32 2.01 -3.97 18.86
N ASP A 33 2.00 -2.64 19.04
CA ASP A 33 0.80 -1.81 18.89
C ASP A 33 0.40 -1.69 17.42
N ALA A 34 1.37 -1.56 16.51
CA ALA A 34 1.13 -1.56 15.08
C ALA A 34 0.57 -2.90 14.58
N LEU A 35 1.03 -4.04 15.13
CA LEU A 35 0.48 -5.36 14.82
C LEU A 35 -0.90 -5.60 15.46
N ASP A 36 -1.23 -4.92 16.56
CA ASP A 36 -2.56 -4.96 17.18
C ASP A 36 -3.57 -3.99 16.53
N SER A 37 -3.10 -3.15 15.59
CA SER A 37 -3.97 -2.30 14.79
C SER A 37 -4.85 -3.12 13.82
N PRO A 38 -5.96 -2.55 13.31
CA PRO A 38 -6.79 -3.21 12.30
C PRO A 38 -5.99 -3.69 11.07
N LEU A 39 -5.04 -2.90 10.57
CA LEU A 39 -4.17 -3.30 9.46
C LEU A 39 -3.11 -4.33 9.88
N GLY A 40 -2.65 -4.28 11.13
CA GLY A 40 -1.78 -5.30 11.72
C GLY A 40 -2.43 -6.68 11.76
N HIS A 41 -3.69 -6.75 12.19
CA HIS A 41 -4.48 -7.98 12.16
C HIS A 41 -4.70 -8.47 10.72
N LEU A 42 -4.95 -7.55 9.77
CA LEU A 42 -5.10 -7.89 8.35
C LEU A 42 -3.84 -8.56 7.78
N VAL A 43 -2.67 -7.94 7.94
CA VAL A 43 -1.42 -8.48 7.38
C VAL A 43 -1.01 -9.78 8.07
N THR A 44 -1.29 -9.91 9.37
CA THR A 44 -1.02 -11.15 10.13
C THR A 44 -1.91 -12.31 9.66
N ALA A 45 -3.15 -12.03 9.24
CA ALA A 45 -4.06 -13.05 8.72
C ALA A 45 -3.62 -13.66 7.38
N PHE A 46 -2.68 -13.04 6.66
CA PHE A 46 -2.04 -13.66 5.49
C PHE A 46 -1.01 -14.74 5.87
N GLY A 47 -0.65 -14.86 7.15
CA GLY A 47 0.28 -15.85 7.68
C GLY A 47 1.68 -15.31 7.93
N LEU A 48 2.64 -16.21 8.16
CA LEU A 48 4.02 -15.84 8.42
C LEU A 48 4.68 -15.27 7.15
N CYS A 49 5.10 -14.01 7.22
CA CYS A 49 5.86 -13.38 6.14
C CYS A 49 7.34 -13.76 6.25
N THR A 50 7.88 -14.38 5.20
CA THR A 50 9.30 -14.75 5.13
C THR A 50 9.75 -14.54 3.70
N ARG A 51 10.99 -14.09 3.51
CA ARG A 51 11.51 -13.71 2.19
C ARG A 51 11.27 -14.82 1.17
N GLY A 52 10.66 -14.42 0.05
CA GLY A 52 10.34 -15.26 -1.10
C GLY A 52 9.13 -16.20 -0.95
N ASN A 53 8.54 -16.33 0.25
CA ASN A 53 7.37 -17.19 0.44
C ASN A 53 6.08 -16.57 -0.15
N GLU A 54 5.01 -17.36 -0.18
CA GLU A 54 3.74 -16.94 -0.78
C GLU A 54 3.09 -15.78 -0.02
N THR A 55 3.19 -15.76 1.31
CA THR A 55 2.71 -14.64 2.13
C THR A 55 3.43 -13.34 1.78
N HIS A 56 4.75 -13.38 1.64
CA HIS A 56 5.55 -12.24 1.22
C HIS A 56 5.10 -11.71 -0.14
N LYS A 57 4.95 -12.59 -1.16
CA LYS A 57 4.46 -12.17 -2.48
C LYS A 57 3.04 -11.58 -2.43
N ARG A 58 2.15 -12.18 -1.64
CA ARG A 58 0.77 -11.69 -1.47
C ARG A 58 0.72 -10.33 -0.79
N LEU A 59 1.48 -10.12 0.28
CA LEU A 59 1.57 -8.84 0.98
C LEU A 59 2.25 -7.77 0.12
N THR A 60 3.31 -8.11 -0.62
CA THR A 60 3.92 -7.21 -1.62
C THR A 60 2.91 -6.77 -2.67
N ARG A 61 2.13 -7.72 -3.22
CA ARG A 61 1.08 -7.42 -4.19
C ARG A 61 -0.01 -6.53 -3.61
N LEU A 62 -0.46 -6.80 -2.40
CA LEU A 62 -1.45 -5.98 -1.69
C LEU A 62 -0.94 -4.54 -1.49
N THR A 63 0.30 -4.39 -1.06
CA THR A 63 0.94 -3.09 -0.81
C THR A 63 1.12 -2.31 -2.13
N ILE A 64 1.50 -2.98 -3.22
CA ILE A 64 1.54 -2.39 -4.57
C ILE A 64 0.17 -1.88 -5.00
N PHE A 65 -0.90 -2.66 -4.80
CA PHE A 65 -2.25 -2.23 -5.15
C PHE A 65 -2.67 -0.99 -4.36
N ALA A 66 -2.44 -0.98 -3.05
CA ALA A 66 -2.72 0.16 -2.20
C ALA A 66 -1.93 1.41 -2.63
N ALA A 67 -0.63 1.28 -2.87
CA ALA A 67 0.24 2.37 -3.32
C ALA A 67 -0.21 2.93 -4.68
N ARG A 68 -0.48 2.05 -5.66
CA ARG A 68 -1.03 2.45 -6.98
C ARG A 68 -2.33 3.20 -6.84
N ARG A 69 -3.22 2.74 -5.96
CA ARG A 69 -4.50 3.38 -5.72
C ARG A 69 -4.31 4.78 -5.14
N ALA A 70 -3.28 5.02 -4.32
CA ALA A 70 -2.96 6.31 -3.72
C ALA A 70 -2.21 7.29 -4.66
N LEU A 71 -1.63 6.83 -5.77
CA LEU A 71 -0.90 7.68 -6.73
C LEU A 71 -1.64 8.94 -7.19
N PRO A 72 -2.96 8.93 -7.45
CA PRO A 72 -3.68 10.14 -7.79
C PRO A 72 -3.53 11.26 -6.73
N CYS A 73 -3.39 10.92 -5.44
CA CYS A 73 -3.14 11.90 -4.38
C CYS A 73 -1.77 12.58 -4.54
N TRP A 74 -0.76 11.85 -5.04
CA TRP A 74 0.54 12.41 -5.42
C TRP A 74 0.43 13.32 -6.64
N GLU A 75 -0.23 12.83 -7.69
CA GLU A 75 -0.34 13.48 -9.00
C GLU A 75 -1.10 14.81 -8.98
N LEU A 76 -1.90 15.07 -7.95
CA LEU A 76 -2.52 16.38 -7.72
C LEU A 76 -1.51 17.52 -7.60
N TYR A 77 -0.38 17.25 -6.94
CA TYR A 77 0.50 18.28 -6.42
C TYR A 77 1.97 18.02 -6.68
N ALA A 78 2.36 16.87 -7.23
CA ALA A 78 3.74 16.55 -7.54
C ALA A 78 3.84 15.94 -8.94
N ASN A 79 4.97 16.16 -9.62
CA ASN A 79 5.20 15.65 -10.98
C ASN A 79 6.49 14.84 -11.15
N ASN A 80 7.24 14.65 -10.07
CA ASN A 80 8.36 13.73 -10.06
C ASN A 80 7.86 12.27 -9.97
N ARG A 81 8.60 11.35 -10.60
CA ARG A 81 8.11 10.00 -10.96
C ARG A 81 8.52 8.91 -9.98
N GLU A 82 9.27 9.23 -8.95
CA GLU A 82 9.89 8.28 -8.03
C GLU A 82 8.88 7.32 -7.38
N PRO A 83 7.66 7.74 -6.95
CA PRO A 83 6.66 6.80 -6.45
C PRO A 83 6.22 5.76 -7.49
N HIS A 84 6.07 6.16 -8.77
CA HIS A 84 5.78 5.20 -9.84
C HIS A 84 6.95 4.24 -10.03
N GLN A 85 8.19 4.74 -10.02
CA GLN A 85 9.39 3.91 -10.16
C GLN A 85 9.53 2.90 -9.02
N ALA A 86 9.21 3.29 -7.79
CA ALA A 86 9.21 2.40 -6.62
C ALA A 86 8.19 1.25 -6.80
N ILE A 87 6.97 1.58 -7.20
CA ILE A 87 5.90 0.61 -7.49
C ILE A 87 6.29 -0.32 -8.64
N ASP A 88 6.85 0.21 -9.72
CA ASP A 88 7.26 -0.56 -10.88
C ASP A 88 8.41 -1.51 -10.55
N ALA A 89 9.35 -1.08 -9.70
CA ALA A 89 10.44 -1.94 -9.22
C ALA A 89 9.90 -3.10 -8.37
N ALA A 90 9.00 -2.83 -7.42
CA ALA A 90 8.37 -3.85 -6.60
C ALA A 90 7.52 -4.84 -7.44
N GLN A 91 6.80 -4.32 -8.45
CA GLN A 91 6.04 -5.15 -9.40
C GLN A 91 6.97 -6.02 -10.25
N ALA A 92 8.08 -5.47 -10.74
CA ALA A 92 9.03 -6.22 -11.55
C ALA A 92 9.64 -7.39 -10.75
N TRP A 93 9.92 -7.18 -9.45
CA TRP A 93 10.32 -8.25 -8.54
C TRP A 93 9.25 -9.34 -8.41
N LEU A 94 7.96 -9.00 -8.29
CA LEU A 94 6.90 -10.02 -8.29
C LEU A 94 6.86 -10.86 -9.57
N LEU A 95 7.23 -10.28 -10.71
CA LEU A 95 7.16 -10.95 -12.01
C LEU A 95 8.39 -11.80 -12.35
N LYS A 96 9.58 -11.38 -11.92
CA LYS A 96 10.85 -12.06 -12.28
C LYS A 96 11.69 -12.49 -11.08
N GLY A 97 11.18 -12.31 -9.86
CA GLY A 97 11.96 -12.51 -8.64
C GLY A 97 13.19 -11.61 -8.60
N ASP A 98 14.27 -12.15 -8.05
CA ASP A 98 15.55 -11.45 -7.90
C ASP A 98 16.28 -11.20 -9.24
N GLU A 99 15.78 -11.75 -10.36
CA GLU A 99 16.34 -11.53 -11.70
C GLU A 99 15.97 -10.16 -12.30
N ALA A 100 14.89 -9.52 -11.83
CA ALA A 100 14.44 -8.22 -12.34
C ALA A 100 15.19 -7.03 -11.75
N TYR A 101 15.41 -7.06 -10.44
CA TYR A 101 15.98 -5.98 -9.67
C TYR A 101 16.83 -6.58 -8.55
N SER A 102 18.08 -6.12 -8.46
CA SER A 102 18.86 -6.40 -7.26
C SER A 102 18.26 -5.68 -6.05
N LEU A 103 18.40 -6.25 -4.86
CA LEU A 103 17.97 -5.60 -3.61
C LEU A 103 18.61 -4.21 -3.44
N LEU A 104 19.82 -4.01 -3.96
CA LEU A 104 20.53 -2.72 -3.94
C LEU A 104 19.82 -1.66 -4.79
N GLU A 105 19.19 -2.04 -5.90
CA GLU A 105 18.42 -1.12 -6.72
C GLU A 105 17.09 -0.78 -6.08
N LEU A 106 16.42 -1.76 -5.46
CA LEU A 106 15.19 -1.55 -4.67
C LEU A 106 15.43 -0.63 -3.47
N GLN A 107 16.61 -0.69 -2.85
CA GLN A 107 16.96 0.15 -1.72
C GLN A 107 16.83 1.65 -2.04
N LYS A 108 17.11 2.06 -3.28
CA LYS A 108 16.97 3.46 -3.72
C LYS A 108 15.54 3.98 -3.63
N PHE A 109 14.57 3.08 -3.66
CA PHE A 109 13.14 3.39 -3.63
C PHE A 109 12.50 3.14 -2.25
N SER A 110 13.25 2.61 -1.29
CA SER A 110 12.75 2.30 0.05
C SER A 110 12.62 3.51 0.97
N THR A 111 13.12 4.66 0.54
CA THR A 111 12.97 5.92 1.26
C THR A 111 11.88 6.76 0.59
N PRO A 112 10.90 7.27 1.34
CA PRO A 112 9.88 8.16 0.80
C PRO A 112 10.51 9.35 0.07
N THR A 113 10.09 9.57 -1.17
CA THR A 113 10.56 10.73 -1.94
C THR A 113 9.82 11.99 -1.50
N ALA A 114 10.57 13.08 -1.30
CA ALA A 114 9.96 14.38 -1.05
C ALA A 114 9.21 14.86 -2.30
N PRO A 115 7.93 15.26 -2.19
CA PRO A 115 7.17 15.73 -3.34
C PRO A 115 7.73 17.04 -3.87
N SER A 116 7.74 17.15 -5.20
CA SER A 116 8.21 18.35 -5.89
C SER A 116 7.37 18.69 -7.11
N ILE A 117 7.28 19.99 -7.41
CA ILE A 117 6.71 20.53 -8.64
C ILE A 117 7.85 21.16 -9.43
N HIS A 118 8.16 20.60 -10.59
CA HIS A 118 9.21 21.13 -11.46
C HIS A 118 10.58 21.28 -10.75
N GLY A 119 10.88 20.34 -9.82
CA GLY A 119 12.11 20.34 -9.04
C GLY A 119 12.10 21.25 -7.80
N ALA A 120 11.04 22.03 -7.56
CA ALA A 120 10.88 22.79 -6.33
C ALA A 120 10.14 21.95 -5.27
N PRO A 121 10.59 21.92 -4.00
CA PRO A 121 9.89 21.21 -2.93
C PRO A 121 8.46 21.71 -2.75
N LEU A 122 7.51 20.79 -2.59
CA LEU A 122 6.15 21.12 -2.20
C LEU A 122 6.13 21.52 -0.71
N VAL A 123 5.36 22.56 -0.36
CA VAL A 123 5.20 23.04 1.03
C VAL A 123 3.73 23.32 1.33
N GLY A 124 3.34 23.24 2.61
CA GLY A 124 1.99 23.58 3.06
C GLY A 124 1.08 22.37 3.27
N LYS A 125 -0.24 22.58 3.33
CA LYS A 125 -1.21 21.52 3.68
C LYS A 125 -1.27 20.40 2.64
N GLN A 126 -1.01 20.74 1.38
CA GLN A 126 -0.92 19.82 0.23
C GLN A 126 0.26 18.85 0.33
N PHE A 127 1.19 19.09 1.26
CA PHE A 127 2.36 18.24 1.43
C PHE A 127 1.99 16.89 2.04
N THR A 128 1.02 16.85 2.95
CA THR A 128 0.83 15.68 3.83
C THR A 128 0.23 14.49 3.09
N ASP A 129 -0.87 14.69 2.36
CA ASP A 129 -1.49 13.66 1.53
C ASP A 129 -0.57 13.20 0.39
N THR A 130 0.10 14.15 -0.27
CA THR A 130 1.10 13.87 -1.30
C THR A 130 2.23 13.00 -0.76
N VAL A 131 2.85 13.37 0.37
CA VAL A 131 3.93 12.57 0.99
C VAL A 131 3.44 11.17 1.33
N LEU A 132 2.24 11.02 1.90
CA LEU A 132 1.72 9.72 2.30
C LEU A 132 1.53 8.77 1.11
N ALA A 133 1.15 9.27 -0.07
CA ALA A 133 1.15 8.47 -1.29
C ALA A 133 2.56 8.00 -1.68
N GLY A 134 3.57 8.88 -1.53
CA GLY A 134 4.98 8.52 -1.73
C GLY A 134 5.50 7.53 -0.69
N VAL A 135 5.06 7.64 0.57
CA VAL A 135 5.39 6.72 1.66
C VAL A 135 4.82 5.32 1.38
N ALA A 136 3.57 5.23 0.92
CA ALA A 136 2.97 3.95 0.52
C ALA A 136 3.77 3.26 -0.60
N ALA A 137 4.24 4.02 -1.58
CA ALA A 137 5.09 3.51 -2.66
C ALA A 137 6.46 3.04 -2.15
N ALA A 138 7.08 3.79 -1.22
CA ALA A 138 8.35 3.40 -0.61
C ALA A 138 8.23 2.10 0.20
N TYR A 139 7.16 1.95 0.99
CA TYR A 139 6.90 0.71 1.73
C TYR A 139 6.62 -0.49 0.82
N ALA A 140 6.08 -0.29 -0.38
CA ALA A 140 5.98 -1.38 -1.36
C ALA A 140 7.36 -1.90 -1.79
N ALA A 141 8.35 -1.01 -1.98
CA ALA A 141 9.72 -1.40 -2.29
C ALA A 141 10.46 -1.95 -1.06
N GLU A 142 10.26 -1.35 0.12
CA GLU A 142 10.86 -1.79 1.37
C GLU A 142 10.41 -3.20 1.75
N LEU A 143 9.12 -3.50 1.63
CA LEU A 143 8.56 -4.81 1.97
C LEU A 143 9.23 -5.95 1.19
N VAL A 144 9.54 -5.73 -0.10
CA VAL A 144 10.28 -6.71 -0.91
C VAL A 144 11.62 -7.07 -0.29
N MET A 145 12.30 -6.08 0.31
CA MET A 145 13.60 -6.28 0.95
C MET A 145 13.47 -6.80 2.37
N SER A 146 12.63 -6.19 3.21
CA SER A 146 12.53 -6.55 4.62
C SER A 146 11.88 -7.92 4.81
N ALA A 147 10.93 -8.28 3.93
CA ALA A 147 10.00 -9.37 4.13
C ALA A 147 9.30 -9.33 5.50
N ASP A 148 9.10 -8.13 6.05
CA ASP A 148 8.43 -7.89 7.31
C ASP A 148 6.97 -7.49 7.07
N ALA A 149 6.03 -8.26 7.63
CA ALA A 149 4.61 -8.01 7.47
C ALA A 149 4.19 -6.64 8.01
N ILE A 150 4.90 -6.10 9.01
CA ILE A 150 4.58 -4.78 9.58
C ILE A 150 4.78 -3.66 8.55
N THR A 151 5.75 -3.82 7.64
CA THR A 151 6.00 -2.87 6.55
C THR A 151 4.80 -2.80 5.61
N ALA A 152 4.10 -3.91 5.36
CA ALA A 152 2.84 -3.90 4.62
C ALA A 152 1.77 -3.08 5.36
N ALA A 153 1.63 -3.24 6.69
CA ALA A 153 0.65 -2.50 7.47
C ALA A 153 0.92 -0.98 7.40
N TYR A 154 2.19 -0.56 7.48
CA TYR A 154 2.57 0.84 7.31
C TYR A 154 2.27 1.38 5.90
N GLY A 155 2.56 0.61 4.86
CA GLY A 155 2.23 0.97 3.48
C GLY A 155 0.72 1.13 3.24
N LEU A 156 -0.09 0.21 3.80
CA LEU A 156 -1.55 0.27 3.75
C LEU A 156 -2.10 1.49 4.51
N SER A 157 -1.57 1.76 5.69
CA SER A 157 -1.93 2.91 6.53
C SER A 157 -1.59 4.24 5.83
N ALA A 158 -0.41 4.33 5.21
CA ALA A 158 -0.01 5.52 4.45
C ALA A 158 -0.96 5.77 3.26
N ALA A 159 -1.35 4.72 2.52
CA ALA A 159 -2.32 4.84 1.44
C ALA A 159 -3.72 5.26 1.95
N ASP A 160 -4.18 4.70 3.06
CA ASP A 160 -5.45 5.08 3.71
C ASP A 160 -5.45 6.57 4.12
N LYS A 161 -4.40 7.01 4.81
CA LYS A 161 -4.23 8.40 5.24
C LYS A 161 -4.12 9.37 4.06
N ALA A 162 -3.48 8.97 2.95
CA ALA A 162 -3.44 9.79 1.74
C ALA A 162 -4.86 10.10 1.23
N PHE A 163 -5.75 9.09 1.21
CA PHE A 163 -7.15 9.28 0.82
C PHE A 163 -7.99 10.03 1.86
N ASP A 164 -7.66 9.91 3.15
CA ASP A 164 -8.35 10.64 4.22
C ASP A 164 -8.09 12.15 4.14
N LEU A 165 -6.88 12.53 3.73
CA LEU A 165 -6.44 13.92 3.67
C LEU A 165 -6.60 14.56 2.28
N SER A 166 -6.66 13.76 1.21
CA SER A 166 -6.73 14.25 -0.16
C SER A 166 -8.10 14.84 -0.51
N PRO A 167 -8.15 15.92 -1.32
CA PRO A 167 -9.42 16.42 -1.86
C PRO A 167 -9.99 15.57 -2.99
N ILE A 168 -9.29 14.51 -3.45
CA ILE A 168 -9.85 13.55 -4.41
C ILE A 168 -11.02 12.83 -3.74
N GLY A 169 -12.20 13.39 -3.97
CA GLY A 169 -13.42 13.05 -3.26
C GLY A 169 -13.88 11.64 -3.57
N LYS A 170 -13.84 10.80 -2.53
CA LYS A 170 -14.88 9.84 -2.14
C LYS A 170 -14.55 9.11 -0.83
N GLY A 171 -13.81 9.73 0.08
CA GLY A 171 -13.69 9.29 1.47
C GLY A 171 -12.91 7.99 1.69
N ARG A 172 -12.17 8.01 2.80
CA ARG A 172 -11.59 6.87 3.49
C ARG A 172 -12.42 5.58 3.43
N ALA A 173 -13.74 5.66 3.64
CA ALA A 173 -14.64 4.50 3.59
C ALA A 173 -14.66 3.79 2.21
N LEU A 174 -14.61 4.52 1.09
CA LEU A 174 -14.61 3.88 -0.24
C LEU A 174 -13.25 3.29 -0.60
N TYR A 175 -12.16 3.90 -0.16
CA TYR A 175 -10.84 3.27 -0.26
C TYR A 175 -10.80 1.95 0.51
N ARG A 176 -11.26 1.97 1.77
CA ARG A 176 -11.29 0.77 2.64
C ARG A 176 -12.22 -0.31 2.12
N GLN A 177 -13.38 0.08 1.62
CA GLN A 177 -14.30 -0.86 1.00
C GLN A 177 -13.64 -1.52 -0.21
N TRP A 178 -13.00 -0.74 -1.08
CA TRP A 178 -12.22 -1.26 -2.20
C TRP A 178 -11.08 -2.19 -1.74
N LEU A 179 -10.34 -1.81 -0.68
CA LEU A 179 -9.24 -2.61 -0.15
C LEU A 179 -9.74 -4.01 0.25
N LEU A 180 -10.86 -4.08 0.97
CA LEU A 180 -11.45 -5.33 1.44
C LEU A 180 -12.19 -6.10 0.33
N ASP A 181 -12.94 -5.43 -0.53
CA ASP A 181 -13.75 -6.09 -1.58
C ASP A 181 -12.94 -6.54 -2.79
N VAL A 182 -11.82 -5.87 -3.08
CA VAL A 182 -11.10 -6.01 -4.33
C VAL A 182 -9.63 -6.36 -4.10
N ALA A 183 -8.89 -5.50 -3.39
CA ALA A 183 -7.43 -5.62 -3.32
C ALA A 183 -6.98 -6.83 -2.52
N VAL A 184 -7.56 -7.09 -1.34
CA VAL A 184 -7.22 -8.23 -0.49
C VAL A 184 -7.51 -9.57 -1.20
N PRO A 185 -8.72 -9.81 -1.76
CA PRO A 185 -8.99 -11.04 -2.51
C PRO A 185 -8.09 -11.22 -3.73
N ALA A 186 -7.81 -10.15 -4.48
CA ALA A 186 -6.93 -10.21 -5.64
C ALA A 186 -5.48 -10.54 -5.26
N ALA A 187 -4.97 -9.89 -4.21
CA ALA A 187 -3.63 -10.11 -3.71
C ALA A 187 -3.46 -11.54 -3.20
N TYR A 188 -4.42 -12.04 -2.42
CA TYR A 188 -4.39 -13.42 -1.90
C TYR A 188 -4.41 -14.46 -3.03
N ALA A 189 -5.24 -14.22 -4.06
CA ALA A 189 -5.30 -15.04 -5.27
C ALA A 189 -4.09 -14.84 -6.22
N GLN A 190 -3.16 -13.94 -5.89
CA GLN A 190 -1.97 -13.60 -6.67
C GLN A 190 -2.27 -13.21 -8.12
N ARG A 191 -3.42 -12.57 -8.35
CA ARG A 191 -3.81 -12.04 -9.66
C ARG A 191 -3.57 -10.54 -9.73
N GLU A 192 -3.42 -10.01 -10.94
CA GLU A 192 -3.47 -8.56 -11.17
C GLU A 192 -4.92 -8.05 -11.03
N LEU A 193 -5.04 -6.75 -10.75
CA LEU A 193 -6.31 -6.04 -10.82
C LEU A 193 -6.69 -5.75 -12.28
N THR A 194 -7.98 -5.83 -12.61
CA THR A 194 -8.47 -5.34 -13.90
C THR A 194 -8.47 -3.81 -13.96
N LYS A 195 -8.68 -3.25 -15.15
CA LYS A 195 -8.78 -1.79 -15.32
C LYS A 195 -9.93 -1.20 -14.51
N GLU A 196 -11.06 -1.91 -14.44
CA GLU A 196 -12.23 -1.51 -13.66
C GLU A 196 -11.95 -1.55 -12.16
N GLU A 197 -11.23 -2.58 -11.70
CA GLU A 197 -10.84 -2.76 -10.30
C GLU A 197 -9.81 -1.74 -9.81
N LEU A 198 -8.93 -1.26 -10.69
CA LEU A 198 -8.03 -0.14 -10.37
C LEU A 198 -8.80 1.16 -10.13
N GLY A 199 -10.02 1.24 -10.67
CA GLY A 199 -10.86 2.43 -10.71
C GLY A 199 -10.29 3.47 -11.66
N ASN A 200 -11.12 4.00 -12.57
CA ASN A 200 -10.75 5.25 -13.22
C ASN A 200 -10.51 6.28 -12.10
N PRO A 201 -9.34 6.95 -12.02
CA PRO A 201 -9.25 8.13 -11.17
C PRO A 201 -10.40 9.05 -11.58
N PRO A 202 -11.12 9.68 -10.63
CA PRO A 202 -12.10 10.69 -11.01
C PRO A 202 -11.39 11.68 -11.93
N ALA A 203 -11.98 11.92 -13.11
CA ALA A 203 -11.50 12.97 -13.99
C ALA A 203 -11.49 14.25 -13.17
N VAL A 204 -10.29 14.75 -12.88
CA VAL A 204 -10.07 16.06 -12.24
C VAL A 204 -10.46 17.14 -13.24
#